data_AF-A0A1G3AS07-F1
#
_entry.id   AF-A0A1G3AS07-F1
#
_cell.length_a   1.000
_cell.length_b   1.000
_cell.length_c   1.000
_cell.angle_alpha   90.00
_cell.angle_beta   90.00
_cell.angle_gamma   90.00
#
_symmetry.space_group_name_H-M   'P 1'
#
loop_
_entity.id
_entity.type
_entity.pdbx_description
1 polymer ?
#
loop_
_entity_poly.entity_id
_entity_poly.type
_entity_poly.pdbx_seq_one_letter_code
_entity_poly.pdbx_strand_id
1 'polypeptide(L)'
;MASSDAFGNDPAKIERYKAFWNRSEVDRPLVGFSFVGWYPLEYFSACRSWKVNDYIAPEMLKPDEWLDDYEKLLREGEALEDDMLRGACPIQVAFPCFIPAILGCKIRVLPDNVIGEEQKLPWEEALEKRLDLQNPWFEKYTQFATALVDRAKGRYPISHGAELGPTDLHALLRGHNECILDLMDEPGQSGELLMHLGRVFVDFFQETWKRLPLYHGGYFDAQYQLWAPGPIIRMQEDATAVFSPHLYRKLVQPVDRMIAKQFACNFIHLHSTSMFMLDAFLEIEELRCFEINIEPFNIPVEGMMKYFRMVQDAGRPLLIRGSLTENEARLVMDSLDPRGLYLHIMPKSREEVDLLRPILGM
;
A
#
# COMPACT_ATOMS: atom_id res chain seq x y z
N MET A 1 -23.95 -17.66 -3.90
CA MET A 1 -23.37 -19.00 -4.23
C MET A 1 -21.88 -18.86 -4.08
N ALA A 2 -21.24 -19.67 -3.23
CA ALA A 2 -19.79 -19.63 -3.08
C ALA A 2 -19.12 -19.82 -4.46
N SER A 3 -18.16 -18.96 -4.80
CA SER A 3 -17.42 -19.03 -6.06
C SER A 3 -16.74 -20.40 -6.18
N SER A 4 -16.78 -20.99 -7.38
CA SER A 4 -16.01 -22.21 -7.69
C SER A 4 -14.51 -21.95 -7.75
N ASP A 5 -14.10 -20.69 -7.81
CA ASP A 5 -12.71 -20.27 -7.90
C ASP A 5 -12.09 -20.13 -6.50
N ALA A 6 -10.84 -20.59 -6.38
CA ALA A 6 -10.12 -20.60 -5.11
C ALA A 6 -10.11 -19.21 -4.46
N PHE A 7 -10.37 -19.15 -3.16
CA PHE A 7 -10.35 -17.91 -2.37
C PHE A 7 -11.34 -16.82 -2.85
N GLY A 8 -12.38 -17.22 -3.59
CA GLY A 8 -13.37 -16.28 -4.12
C GLY A 8 -12.88 -15.46 -5.31
N ASN A 9 -11.77 -15.85 -5.95
CA ASN A 9 -11.13 -15.12 -7.04
C ASN A 9 -11.78 -15.36 -8.41
N ASP A 10 -13.08 -15.15 -8.50
CA ASP A 10 -13.80 -15.23 -9.78
C ASP A 10 -13.26 -14.18 -10.78
N PRO A 11 -12.69 -14.59 -11.93
CA PRO A 11 -12.17 -13.66 -12.94
C PRO A 11 -13.22 -12.67 -13.48
N ALA A 12 -14.52 -12.96 -13.34
CA ALA A 12 -15.59 -12.02 -13.71
C ALA A 12 -15.52 -10.71 -12.90
N LYS A 13 -14.93 -10.72 -11.70
CA LYS A 13 -14.72 -9.54 -10.86
C LYS A 13 -13.83 -8.49 -11.52
N ILE A 14 -12.95 -8.89 -12.44
CA ILE A 14 -11.98 -8.02 -13.13
C ILE A 14 -12.67 -6.85 -13.86
N GLU A 15 -13.86 -7.06 -14.41
CA GLU A 15 -14.58 -5.99 -15.10
C GLU A 15 -14.99 -4.85 -14.15
N ARG A 16 -15.27 -5.15 -12.87
CA ARG A 16 -15.54 -4.12 -11.86
C ARG A 16 -14.28 -3.30 -11.55
N TYR A 17 -13.10 -3.92 -11.52
CA TYR A 17 -11.84 -3.21 -11.36
C TYR A 17 -11.51 -2.31 -12.56
N LYS A 18 -11.76 -2.78 -13.80
CA LYS A 18 -11.62 -1.94 -14.99
C LYS A 18 -12.58 -0.73 -14.94
N ALA A 19 -13.83 -0.96 -14.54
CA ALA A 19 -14.80 0.11 -14.34
C ALA A 19 -14.36 1.11 -13.27
N PHE A 20 -13.77 0.64 -12.17
CA PHE A 20 -13.18 1.47 -11.13
C PHE A 20 -12.09 2.40 -11.68
N TRP A 21 -11.07 1.85 -12.35
CA TRP A 21 -9.95 2.64 -12.89
C TRP A 21 -10.37 3.66 -13.95
N ASN A 22 -11.39 3.31 -14.75
CA ASN A 22 -11.93 4.16 -15.81
C ASN A 22 -13.02 5.12 -15.34
N ARG A 23 -13.48 4.98 -14.08
CA ARG A 23 -14.67 5.69 -13.55
C ARG A 23 -15.90 5.53 -14.45
N SER A 24 -16.11 4.32 -14.97
CA SER A 24 -17.27 4.00 -15.79
C SER A 24 -18.55 4.09 -14.98
N GLU A 25 -19.68 4.33 -15.66
CA GLU A 25 -21.01 4.26 -15.05
C GLU A 25 -21.27 2.88 -14.45
N VAL A 26 -21.67 2.84 -13.18
CA VAL A 26 -21.95 1.63 -12.41
C VAL A 26 -23.09 1.90 -11.42
N ASP A 27 -23.90 0.88 -11.14
CA ASP A 27 -25.05 1.03 -10.21
C ASP A 27 -24.63 1.13 -8.74
N ARG A 28 -23.48 0.56 -8.39
CA ARG A 28 -22.92 0.54 -7.03
C ARG A 28 -21.39 0.47 -7.06
N PRO A 29 -20.69 0.96 -6.02
CA PRO A 29 -19.23 0.92 -5.97
C PRO A 29 -18.67 -0.50 -5.91
N LEU A 30 -17.36 -0.64 -6.13
CA LEU A 30 -16.64 -1.87 -5.83
C LEU A 30 -16.60 -2.05 -4.30
N VAL A 31 -16.90 -3.24 -3.80
CA VAL A 31 -16.92 -3.49 -2.34
C VAL A 31 -16.18 -4.79 -2.02
N GLY A 32 -15.26 -4.70 -1.05
CA GLY A 32 -14.50 -5.83 -0.52
C GLY A 32 -14.50 -5.82 1.01
N PHE A 33 -14.57 -7.00 1.62
CA PHE A 33 -14.46 -7.17 3.07
C PHE A 33 -13.20 -7.96 3.41
N SER A 34 -12.44 -7.50 4.39
CA SER A 34 -11.31 -8.26 4.94
C SER A 34 -11.27 -8.24 6.45
N PHE A 35 -11.07 -9.41 7.06
CA PHE A 35 -10.84 -9.54 8.50
C PHE A 35 -9.37 -9.30 8.87
N VAL A 36 -8.49 -9.10 7.87
CA VAL A 36 -7.09 -8.78 8.09
C VAL A 36 -6.97 -7.34 8.60
N GLY A 37 -6.52 -7.24 9.85
CA GLY A 37 -6.37 -6.00 10.60
C GLY A 37 -5.18 -5.15 10.17
N TRP A 38 -4.83 -4.20 11.04
CA TRP A 38 -3.77 -3.21 10.80
C TRP A 38 -2.35 -3.73 11.04
N TYR A 39 -2.20 -4.79 11.85
CA TYR A 39 -0.91 -5.31 12.31
C TYR A 39 -0.65 -6.71 11.74
N PRO A 40 -0.08 -6.79 10.52
CA PRO A 40 0.05 -8.07 9.83
C PRO A 40 1.00 -9.08 10.49
N LEU A 41 1.95 -8.63 11.33
CA LEU A 41 2.89 -9.53 12.03
C LEU A 41 2.18 -10.59 12.90
N GLU A 42 1.03 -10.26 13.48
CA GLU A 42 0.30 -11.17 14.36
C GLU A 42 -0.25 -12.40 13.60
N TYR A 43 -0.45 -12.26 12.28
CA TYR A 43 -1.03 -13.31 11.45
C TYR A 43 -0.03 -14.37 11.02
N PHE A 44 1.27 -14.10 11.10
CA PHE A 44 2.30 -15.01 10.63
C PHE A 44 2.98 -15.72 11.79
N SER A 45 2.84 -17.04 11.83
CA SER A 45 3.41 -17.89 12.87
C SER A 45 4.95 -17.81 12.91
N ALA A 46 5.59 -17.59 11.76
CA ALA A 46 7.03 -17.37 11.63
C ALA A 46 7.55 -16.18 12.46
N CYS A 47 6.74 -15.13 12.64
CA CYS A 47 7.11 -13.95 13.42
C CYS A 47 7.07 -14.15 14.92
N ARG A 48 6.37 -15.18 15.43
CA ARG A 48 6.18 -15.39 16.87
C ARG A 48 7.46 -15.68 17.65
N SER A 49 8.50 -16.12 16.94
CA SER A 49 9.82 -16.35 17.52
C SER A 49 10.61 -15.06 17.77
N TRP A 50 10.22 -13.96 17.13
CA TRP A 50 10.93 -12.69 17.21
C TRP A 50 10.61 -11.98 18.52
N LYS A 51 11.64 -11.46 19.18
CA LYS A 51 11.50 -10.69 20.42
C LYS A 51 11.72 -9.21 20.13
N VAL A 52 11.04 -8.37 20.92
CA VAL A 52 11.25 -6.93 20.87
C VAL A 52 12.74 -6.61 21.07
N ASN A 53 13.27 -5.75 20.20
CA ASN A 53 14.68 -5.39 20.06
C ASN A 53 15.61 -6.44 19.42
N ASP A 54 15.08 -7.55 18.92
CA ASP A 54 15.85 -8.40 18.02
C ASP A 54 16.15 -7.66 16.71
N TYR A 55 17.25 -8.04 16.07
CA TYR A 55 17.60 -7.59 14.74
C TYR A 55 17.35 -8.71 13.73
N ILE A 56 16.60 -8.40 12.69
CA ILE A 56 16.30 -9.36 11.63
C ILE A 56 17.41 -9.31 10.57
N ALA A 57 17.90 -10.49 10.21
CA ALA A 57 18.83 -10.70 9.11
C ALA A 57 18.14 -11.49 7.98
N PRO A 58 18.62 -11.40 6.71
CA PRO A 58 18.00 -12.09 5.59
C PRO A 58 17.85 -13.60 5.82
N GLU A 59 18.82 -14.23 6.49
CA GLU A 59 18.87 -15.68 6.73
C GLU A 59 17.78 -16.15 7.70
N MET A 60 17.26 -15.25 8.52
CA MET A 60 16.15 -15.52 9.44
C MET A 60 14.81 -15.62 8.70
N LEU A 61 14.73 -15.09 7.48
CA LEU A 61 13.52 -15.10 6.67
C LEU A 61 13.49 -16.33 5.77
N LYS A 62 12.57 -17.26 6.07
CA LYS A 62 12.39 -18.50 5.33
C LYS A 62 10.99 -18.54 4.71
N PRO A 63 10.85 -18.37 3.39
CA PRO A 63 9.54 -18.28 2.73
C PRO A 63 8.58 -19.42 3.09
N ASP A 64 9.08 -20.67 3.15
CA ASP A 64 8.26 -21.86 3.41
C ASP A 64 7.52 -21.82 4.75
N GLU A 65 8.07 -21.13 5.76
CA GLU A 65 7.45 -21.00 7.08
C GLU A 65 6.22 -20.07 7.07
N TRP A 66 5.96 -19.34 5.98
CA TRP A 66 4.90 -18.34 5.87
C TRP A 66 3.72 -18.80 4.99
N LEU A 67 3.98 -19.69 4.03
CA LEU A 67 3.05 -19.98 2.92
C LEU A 67 1.69 -20.52 3.37
N ASP A 68 1.64 -21.28 4.46
CA ASP A 68 0.38 -21.83 4.99
C ASP A 68 -0.47 -20.75 5.67
N ASP A 69 0.17 -19.79 6.34
CA ASP A 69 -0.52 -18.66 6.96
C ASP A 69 -1.10 -17.72 5.89
N TYR A 70 -0.41 -17.53 4.75
CA TYR A 70 -0.97 -16.82 3.60
C TYR A 70 -2.28 -17.43 3.11
N GLU A 71 -2.29 -18.72 2.80
CA GLU A 71 -3.51 -19.37 2.32
C GLU A 71 -4.63 -19.34 3.37
N LYS A 72 -4.28 -19.41 4.66
CA LYS A 72 -5.26 -19.27 5.73
C LYS A 72 -5.94 -17.91 5.72
N LEU A 73 -5.21 -16.83 5.48
CA LEU A 73 -5.78 -15.47 5.37
C LEU A 73 -6.68 -15.35 4.14
N LEU A 74 -6.26 -15.90 3.01
CA LEU A 74 -7.03 -15.83 1.75
C LEU A 74 -8.36 -16.60 1.80
N ARG A 75 -8.48 -17.62 2.66
CA ARG A 75 -9.72 -18.43 2.82
C ARG A 75 -10.93 -17.63 3.25
N GLU A 76 -10.76 -16.42 3.79
CA GLU A 76 -11.91 -15.55 4.07
C GLU A 76 -12.76 -15.30 2.81
N GLY A 77 -12.15 -15.28 1.62
CA GLY A 77 -12.84 -15.09 0.35
C GLY A 77 -13.69 -16.28 -0.09
N GLU A 78 -13.50 -17.46 0.50
CA GLU A 78 -14.41 -18.60 0.28
C GLU A 78 -15.73 -18.43 1.03
N ALA A 79 -15.72 -17.63 2.10
CA ALA A 79 -16.88 -17.38 2.96
C ALA A 79 -17.57 -16.03 2.69
N LEU A 80 -16.82 -15.05 2.18
CA LEU A 80 -17.28 -13.70 1.88
C LEU A 80 -17.74 -13.59 0.43
N GLU A 81 -19.02 -13.27 0.24
CA GLU A 81 -19.56 -12.96 -1.09
C GLU A 81 -19.37 -11.46 -1.38
N ASP A 82 -18.20 -11.09 -1.88
CA ASP A 82 -17.84 -9.72 -2.25
C ASP A 82 -17.22 -9.59 -3.63
N ASP A 83 -16.90 -8.37 -4.04
CA ASP A 83 -16.31 -8.09 -5.35
C ASP A 83 -14.78 -8.19 -5.37
N MET A 84 -14.15 -8.49 -4.22
CA MET A 84 -12.70 -8.40 -4.04
C MET A 84 -11.98 -9.63 -4.57
N LEU A 85 -10.91 -9.43 -5.33
CA LEU A 85 -9.89 -10.42 -5.61
C LEU A 85 -8.87 -10.41 -4.47
N ARG A 86 -8.51 -11.59 -3.95
CA ARG A 86 -7.58 -11.76 -2.84
C ARG A 86 -6.29 -12.37 -3.33
N GLY A 87 -5.18 -11.70 -3.06
CA GLY A 87 -3.83 -12.12 -3.39
C GLY A 87 -2.84 -11.88 -2.26
N ALA A 88 -1.59 -12.24 -2.54
CA ALA A 88 -0.50 -12.21 -1.58
C ALA A 88 0.72 -11.46 -2.13
N CYS A 89 1.56 -10.96 -1.23
CA CYS A 89 2.85 -10.38 -1.58
C CYS A 89 3.94 -10.74 -0.56
N PRO A 90 5.23 -10.59 -0.90
CA PRO A 90 6.33 -10.82 0.02
C PRO A 90 6.11 -10.12 1.38
N ILE A 91 6.02 -10.93 2.42
CA ILE A 91 5.81 -10.59 3.84
C ILE A 91 4.53 -9.76 4.14
N GLN A 92 3.59 -9.56 3.20
CA GLN A 92 2.25 -8.98 3.42
C GLN A 92 2.23 -7.75 4.36
N VAL A 93 3.16 -6.80 4.14
CA VAL A 93 3.28 -5.56 4.94
C VAL A 93 3.69 -5.76 6.40
N ALA A 94 3.92 -7.01 6.83
CA ALA A 94 4.54 -7.31 8.12
C ALA A 94 6.01 -6.87 8.18
N PHE A 95 6.63 -6.60 7.03
CA PHE A 95 8.01 -6.19 6.87
C PHE A 95 8.17 -5.23 5.68
N PRO A 96 7.80 -3.94 5.82
CA PRO A 96 8.01 -2.94 4.77
C PRO A 96 9.44 -2.39 4.87
N CYS A 97 10.43 -3.27 4.86
CA CYS A 97 11.80 -2.94 5.27
C CYS A 97 12.87 -3.47 4.31
N PHE A 98 12.52 -3.98 3.11
CA PHE A 98 13.53 -4.48 2.18
C PHE A 98 14.34 -3.34 1.56
N ILE A 99 13.71 -2.24 1.12
CA ILE A 99 14.46 -1.10 0.59
C ILE A 99 15.35 -0.48 1.70
N PRO A 100 14.85 -0.19 2.91
CA PRO A 100 15.69 0.24 4.03
C PRO A 100 16.89 -0.67 4.28
N ALA A 101 16.68 -1.99 4.30
CA ALA A 101 17.73 -2.95 4.57
C ALA A 101 18.78 -3.01 3.45
N ILE A 102 18.36 -2.90 2.18
CA ILE A 102 19.27 -2.80 1.03
C ILE A 102 20.14 -1.55 1.12
N LEU A 103 19.58 -0.43 1.59
CA LEU A 103 20.32 0.82 1.82
C LEU A 103 21.19 0.79 3.10
N GLY A 104 21.18 -0.33 3.84
CA GLY A 104 22.05 -0.59 4.99
C GLY A 104 21.43 -0.29 6.36
N CYS A 105 20.12 -0.02 6.44
CA CYS A 105 19.46 0.12 7.74
C CYS A 105 19.43 -1.24 8.46
N LYS A 106 19.69 -1.23 9.77
CA LYS A 106 19.45 -2.39 10.62
C LYS A 106 17.95 -2.53 10.85
N ILE A 107 17.41 -3.74 10.73
CA ILE A 107 15.98 -3.95 10.92
C ILE A 107 15.72 -4.44 12.34
N ARG A 108 15.01 -3.63 13.13
CA ARG A 108 14.71 -3.91 14.53
C ARG A 108 13.24 -4.28 14.71
N VAL A 109 13.01 -5.29 15.56
CA VAL A 109 11.68 -5.72 15.97
C VAL A 109 11.14 -4.81 17.08
N LEU A 110 9.93 -4.33 16.90
CA LEU A 110 9.11 -3.62 17.89
C LEU A 110 7.93 -4.51 18.32
N PRO A 111 7.10 -4.12 19.30
CA PRO A 111 6.01 -4.97 19.78
C PRO A 111 5.09 -5.52 18.68
N ASP A 112 4.67 -4.67 17.75
CA ASP A 112 3.66 -5.03 16.73
C ASP A 112 4.10 -4.74 15.28
N ASN A 113 5.35 -4.30 15.09
CA ASN A 113 5.94 -4.01 13.78
C ASN A 113 7.46 -4.23 13.74
N VAL A 114 8.03 -4.12 12.55
CA VAL A 114 9.49 -4.07 12.33
C VAL A 114 9.81 -2.76 11.62
N ILE A 115 10.95 -2.17 11.97
CA ILE A 115 11.38 -0.89 11.39
C ILE A 115 12.86 -0.93 11.02
N GLY A 116 13.23 -0.15 10.01
CA GLY A 116 14.61 0.23 9.78
C GLY A 116 15.06 1.25 10.83
N GLU A 117 16.23 1.05 11.42
CA GLU A 117 16.84 2.08 12.26
C GLU A 117 17.41 3.21 11.41
N GLU A 118 17.29 4.43 11.93
CA GLU A 118 17.88 5.60 11.30
C GLU A 118 19.42 5.54 11.36
N GLN A 119 20.07 5.96 10.27
CA GLN A 119 21.52 5.89 10.13
C GLN A 119 22.24 7.21 10.44
N LYS A 120 21.56 8.35 10.30
CA LYS A 120 22.14 9.71 10.46
C LYS A 120 23.41 9.93 9.64
N LEU A 121 23.39 9.47 8.39
CA LEU A 121 24.52 9.52 7.49
C LEU A 121 24.84 10.96 7.08
N PRO A 122 26.12 11.32 6.87
CA PRO A 122 26.47 12.56 6.18
C PRO A 122 25.96 12.55 4.73
N TRP A 123 25.84 13.73 4.12
CA TRP A 123 25.26 13.89 2.78
C TRP A 123 25.96 13.08 1.69
N GLU A 124 27.29 13.06 1.68
CA GLU A 124 28.08 12.30 0.71
C GLU A 124 27.71 10.81 0.74
N GLU A 125 27.70 10.21 1.93
CA GLU A 125 27.33 8.80 2.11
C GLU A 125 25.85 8.52 1.77
N ALA A 126 24.94 9.43 2.14
CA ALA A 126 23.52 9.29 1.84
C ALA A 126 23.25 9.34 0.32
N LEU A 127 23.90 10.27 -0.38
CA LEU A 127 23.82 10.45 -1.83
C LEU A 127 24.56 9.36 -2.61
N GLU A 128 25.36 8.51 -1.97
CA GLU A 128 26.02 7.35 -2.57
C GLU A 128 25.20 6.05 -2.47
N LYS A 129 24.17 5.99 -1.61
CA LYS A 129 23.34 4.79 -1.45
C LYS A 129 22.61 4.44 -2.75
N ARG A 130 22.67 3.19 -3.21
CA ARG A 130 22.02 2.72 -4.44
C ARG A 130 21.25 1.43 -4.18
N LEU A 131 20.31 1.13 -5.07
CA LEU A 131 19.75 -0.21 -5.15
C LEU A 131 20.83 -1.18 -5.63
N ASP A 132 21.10 -2.21 -4.86
CA ASP A 132 21.97 -3.31 -5.26
C ASP A 132 21.14 -4.60 -5.40
N LEU A 133 21.02 -5.09 -6.64
CA LEU A 133 20.27 -6.30 -6.96
C LEU A 133 20.98 -7.59 -6.52
N GLN A 134 22.26 -7.51 -6.15
CA GLN A 134 23.02 -8.62 -5.57
C GLN A 134 23.00 -8.58 -4.04
N ASN A 135 22.34 -7.58 -3.45
CA ASN A 135 22.22 -7.48 -2.01
C ASN A 135 21.43 -8.68 -1.44
N PRO A 136 21.87 -9.30 -0.33
CA PRO A 136 21.17 -10.42 0.29
C PRO A 136 19.69 -10.15 0.60
N TRP A 137 19.33 -8.90 0.92
CA TRP A 137 17.93 -8.52 1.15
C TRP A 137 17.10 -8.52 -0.13
N PHE A 138 17.66 -8.06 -1.25
CA PHE A 138 16.97 -8.13 -2.55
C PHE A 138 16.83 -9.58 -3.00
N GLU A 139 17.88 -10.38 -2.87
CA GLU A 139 17.81 -11.82 -3.16
C GLU A 139 16.73 -12.48 -2.31
N LYS A 140 16.70 -12.20 -1.01
CA LYS A 140 15.68 -12.73 -0.09
C LYS A 140 14.26 -12.33 -0.51
N TYR A 141 14.06 -11.07 -0.90
CA TYR A 141 12.77 -10.60 -1.41
C TYR A 141 12.33 -11.40 -2.64
N THR A 142 13.24 -11.62 -3.59
CA THR A 142 12.94 -12.41 -4.80
C THR A 142 12.70 -13.89 -4.50
N GLN A 143 13.36 -14.46 -3.49
CA GLN A 143 13.09 -15.82 -3.00
C GLN A 143 11.66 -15.92 -2.44
N PHE A 144 11.21 -14.94 -1.65
CA PHE A 144 9.81 -14.87 -1.17
C PHE A 144 8.81 -14.77 -2.32
N ALA A 145 9.06 -13.86 -3.27
CA ALA A 145 8.20 -13.68 -4.43
C ALA A 145 8.07 -14.99 -5.23
N THR A 146 9.19 -15.68 -5.48
CA THR A 146 9.22 -16.95 -6.22
C THR A 146 8.45 -18.04 -5.47
N ALA A 147 8.69 -18.20 -4.17
CA ALA A 147 7.98 -19.19 -3.36
C ALA A 147 6.47 -18.95 -3.33
N LEU A 148 6.04 -17.69 -3.28
CA LEU A 148 4.63 -17.32 -3.35
C LEU A 148 4.01 -17.64 -4.72
N VAL A 149 4.72 -17.36 -5.81
CA VAL A 149 4.27 -17.70 -7.18
C VAL A 149 4.13 -19.21 -7.34
N ASP A 150 5.13 -19.97 -6.90
CA ASP A 150 5.14 -21.43 -6.96
C ASP A 150 4.03 -22.06 -6.11
N ARG A 151 3.71 -21.45 -4.96
CA ARG A 151 2.58 -21.87 -4.12
C ARG A 151 1.24 -21.51 -4.75
N ALA A 152 1.09 -20.29 -5.28
CA ALA A 152 -0.16 -19.81 -5.84
C ALA A 152 -0.62 -20.66 -7.03
N LYS A 153 0.30 -21.03 -7.94
CA LYS A 153 -0.01 -21.79 -9.17
C LYS A 153 -1.17 -21.19 -9.96
N GLY A 154 -1.29 -19.87 -9.97
CA GLY A 154 -2.37 -19.14 -10.65
C GLY A 154 -3.73 -19.14 -9.95
N ARG A 155 -3.87 -19.70 -8.73
CA ARG A 155 -5.12 -19.66 -7.95
C ARG A 155 -5.46 -18.26 -7.41
N TYR A 156 -4.46 -17.43 -7.21
CA TYR A 156 -4.58 -16.06 -6.71
C TYR A 156 -3.44 -15.20 -7.25
N PRO A 157 -3.63 -13.87 -7.35
CA PRO A 157 -2.58 -12.95 -7.79
C PRO A 157 -1.46 -12.85 -6.76
N ILE A 158 -0.22 -12.70 -7.25
CA ILE A 158 0.94 -12.33 -6.45
C ILE A 158 1.41 -10.93 -6.88
N SER A 159 1.70 -10.05 -5.92
CA SER A 159 2.22 -8.71 -6.18
C SER A 159 3.55 -8.45 -5.48
N HIS A 160 4.08 -7.25 -5.70
CA HIS A 160 5.11 -6.68 -4.84
C HIS A 160 4.56 -6.45 -3.41
N GLY A 161 5.45 -6.50 -2.42
CA GLY A 161 5.20 -6.03 -1.05
C GLY A 161 5.04 -4.51 -0.98
N ALA A 162 4.50 -4.00 0.14
CA ALA A 162 4.55 -2.58 0.43
C ALA A 162 5.95 -2.21 0.93
N GLU A 163 6.53 -1.12 0.43
CA GLU A 163 7.80 -0.57 0.90
C GLU A 163 7.62 0.90 1.27
N LEU A 164 8.60 1.44 2.00
CA LEU A 164 8.63 2.83 2.43
C LEU A 164 8.82 3.79 1.25
N GLY A 165 8.16 4.95 1.33
CA GLY A 165 8.23 6.00 0.35
C GLY A 165 9.55 6.78 0.37
N PRO A 166 9.84 7.57 -0.68
CA PRO A 166 11.03 8.42 -0.75
C PRO A 166 11.26 9.30 0.49
N THR A 167 10.20 9.90 1.07
CA THR A 167 10.35 10.77 2.26
C THR A 167 10.67 9.97 3.52
N ASP A 168 10.09 8.78 3.67
CA ASP A 168 10.38 7.87 4.77
C ASP A 168 11.81 7.32 4.67
N LEU A 169 12.26 6.97 3.45
CA LEU A 169 13.65 6.58 3.20
C LEU A 169 14.63 7.73 3.47
N HIS A 170 14.26 8.97 3.14
CA HIS A 170 15.05 10.16 3.47
C HIS A 170 15.20 10.31 4.99
N ALA A 171 14.10 10.13 5.74
CA ALA A 171 14.11 10.14 7.20
C ALA A 171 15.00 9.03 7.79
N LEU A 172 15.00 7.82 7.21
CA LEU A 172 15.86 6.73 7.66
C LEU A 172 17.35 6.99 7.40
N LEU A 173 17.72 7.59 6.26
CA LEU A 173 19.12 7.86 5.96
C LEU A 173 19.67 9.05 6.77
N ARG A 174 18.92 10.14 6.86
CA ARG A 174 19.37 11.39 7.51
C ARG A 174 19.06 11.46 9.01
N GLY A 175 18.06 10.72 9.48
CA GLY A 175 17.48 10.85 10.82
C GLY A 175 16.13 11.56 10.74
N HIS A 176 15.15 11.12 11.54
CA HIS A 176 13.77 11.62 11.44
C HIS A 176 13.63 13.11 11.80
N ASN A 177 14.46 13.61 12.71
CA ASN A 177 14.44 15.02 13.08
C ASN A 177 15.30 15.84 12.11
N GLU A 178 16.49 15.32 11.81
CA GLU A 178 17.47 15.95 10.94
C GLU A 178 16.92 16.15 9.53
N CYS A 179 16.20 15.16 8.99
CA CYS A 179 15.63 15.25 7.64
C CYS A 179 14.63 16.40 7.49
N ILE A 180 13.88 16.74 8.56
CA ILE A 180 12.90 17.84 8.55
C ILE A 180 13.64 19.19 8.55
N LEU A 181 14.68 19.31 9.35
CA LEU A 181 15.53 20.51 9.41
C LEU A 181 16.28 20.70 8.08
N ASP A 182 16.80 19.61 7.51
CA ASP A 182 17.50 19.59 6.23
C ASP A 182 16.65 20.17 5.09
N LEU A 183 15.32 19.97 5.08
CA LEU A 183 14.44 20.56 4.06
C LEU A 183 14.49 22.10 4.03
N MET A 184 14.84 22.73 5.16
CA MET A 184 14.96 24.18 5.30
C MET A 184 16.40 24.65 5.15
N ASP A 185 17.33 23.95 5.82
CA ASP A 185 18.73 24.36 5.91
C ASP A 185 19.52 23.98 4.65
N GLU A 186 19.26 22.80 4.07
CA GLU A 186 19.96 22.25 2.90
C GLU A 186 18.99 21.77 1.79
N PRO A 187 18.05 22.61 1.31
CA PRO A 187 16.98 22.19 0.40
C PRO A 187 17.49 21.63 -0.94
N GLY A 188 18.67 22.05 -1.39
CA GLY A 188 19.30 21.52 -2.60
C GLY A 188 19.69 20.06 -2.46
N GLN A 189 20.39 19.71 -1.37
CA GLN A 189 20.81 18.34 -1.10
C GLN A 189 19.62 17.45 -0.76
N SER A 190 18.64 17.95 0.01
CA SER A 190 17.40 17.21 0.27
C SER A 190 16.64 16.89 -1.02
N GLY A 191 16.49 17.87 -1.92
CA GLY A 191 15.81 17.65 -3.20
C GLY A 191 16.54 16.62 -4.08
N GLU A 192 17.87 16.67 -4.12
CA GLU A 192 18.69 15.69 -4.85
C GLU A 192 18.52 14.28 -4.26
N LEU A 193 18.63 14.14 -2.94
CA LEU A 193 18.49 12.86 -2.26
C LEU A 193 17.08 12.28 -2.40
N LEU A 194 16.03 13.10 -2.25
CA LEU A 194 14.64 12.67 -2.45
C LEU A 194 14.40 12.18 -3.88
N MET A 195 14.88 12.90 -4.89
CA MET A 195 14.77 12.48 -6.29
C MET A 195 15.54 11.18 -6.56
N HIS A 196 16.73 11.05 -5.96
CA HIS A 196 17.54 9.85 -6.04
C HIS A 196 16.83 8.63 -5.41
N LEU A 197 16.26 8.80 -4.21
CA LEU A 197 15.50 7.76 -3.52
C LEU A 197 14.22 7.40 -4.28
N GLY A 198 13.55 8.36 -4.91
CA GLY A 198 12.44 8.08 -5.82
C GLY A 198 12.83 7.18 -6.99
N ARG A 199 14.03 7.34 -7.55
CA ARG A 199 14.54 6.45 -8.61
C ARG A 199 14.84 5.05 -8.07
N VAL A 200 15.47 4.95 -6.90
CA VAL A 200 15.69 3.67 -6.20
C VAL A 200 14.36 2.94 -5.98
N PHE A 201 13.33 3.65 -5.55
CA PHE A 201 11.97 3.11 -5.37
C PHE A 201 11.40 2.57 -6.68
N VAL A 202 11.43 3.35 -7.76
CA VAL A 202 10.97 2.93 -9.09
C VAL A 202 11.73 1.69 -9.56
N ASP A 203 13.06 1.70 -9.48
CA ASP A 203 13.92 0.62 -9.95
C ASP A 203 13.62 -0.68 -9.19
N PHE A 204 13.44 -0.61 -7.87
CA PHE A 204 13.09 -1.77 -7.04
C PHE A 204 11.78 -2.43 -7.49
N PHE A 205 10.73 -1.62 -7.70
CA PHE A 205 9.42 -2.16 -8.10
C PHE A 205 9.39 -2.62 -9.56
N GLN A 206 10.08 -1.93 -10.47
CA GLN A 206 10.21 -2.38 -11.86
C GLN A 206 10.97 -3.71 -11.94
N GLU A 207 12.07 -3.85 -11.19
CA GLU A 207 12.80 -5.11 -11.09
C GLU A 207 11.95 -6.23 -10.50
N THR A 208 11.15 -5.93 -9.47
CA THR A 208 10.21 -6.89 -8.90
C THR A 208 9.18 -7.35 -9.93
N TRP A 209 8.55 -6.41 -10.65
CA TRP A 209 7.53 -6.73 -11.65
C TRP A 209 8.03 -7.56 -12.83
N LYS A 210 9.33 -7.46 -13.19
CA LYS A 210 9.93 -8.34 -14.22
C LYS A 210 9.89 -9.82 -13.86
N ARG A 211 9.75 -10.15 -12.57
CA ARG A 211 9.80 -11.52 -12.03
C ARG A 211 8.42 -12.06 -11.64
N LEU A 212 7.41 -11.19 -11.51
CA LEU A 212 6.08 -11.57 -11.09
C LEU A 212 5.18 -11.88 -12.29
N PRO A 213 4.37 -12.94 -12.24
CA PRO A 213 3.40 -13.23 -13.28
C PRO A 213 2.23 -12.24 -13.20
N LEU A 214 1.68 -11.91 -14.38
CA LEU A 214 0.42 -11.17 -14.46
C LEU A 214 -0.75 -12.09 -14.10
N TYR A 215 -1.77 -11.55 -13.43
CA TYR A 215 -2.98 -12.28 -13.08
C TYR A 215 -4.11 -11.92 -14.02
N HIS A 216 -4.53 -12.88 -14.85
CA HIS A 216 -5.48 -12.66 -15.96
C HIS A 216 -5.11 -11.46 -16.85
N GLY A 217 -3.82 -11.29 -17.12
CA GLY A 217 -3.29 -10.22 -17.97
C GLY A 217 -3.17 -8.84 -17.30
N GLY A 218 -3.46 -8.73 -16.00
CA GLY A 218 -3.29 -7.50 -15.24
C GLY A 218 -2.28 -7.60 -14.10
N TYR A 219 -2.04 -6.46 -13.49
CA TYR A 219 -1.20 -6.27 -12.30
C TYR A 219 -2.07 -6.26 -11.04
N PHE A 220 -1.43 -6.35 -9.88
CA PHE A 220 -2.12 -6.44 -8.61
C PHE A 220 -1.37 -5.71 -7.51
N ASP A 221 -2.08 -5.13 -6.55
CA ASP A 221 -1.55 -4.71 -5.26
C ASP A 221 -2.24 -5.53 -4.16
N ALA A 222 -1.48 -6.38 -3.48
CA ALA A 222 -2.02 -7.26 -2.44
C ALA A 222 -2.27 -6.57 -1.11
N GLN A 223 -1.81 -5.34 -0.89
CA GLN A 223 -2.14 -4.62 0.35
C GLN A 223 -3.57 -4.12 0.33
N TYR A 224 -4.00 -3.56 -0.80
CA TYR A 224 -5.37 -3.06 -0.99
C TYR A 224 -6.25 -3.96 -1.82
N GLN A 225 -5.74 -5.13 -2.23
CA GLN A 225 -6.49 -6.11 -3.02
C GLN A 225 -7.01 -5.49 -4.33
N LEU A 226 -6.16 -4.69 -4.95
CA LEU A 226 -6.48 -3.84 -6.09
C LEU A 226 -5.89 -4.42 -7.37
N TRP A 227 -6.74 -4.96 -8.25
CA TRP A 227 -6.33 -5.37 -9.59
C TRP A 227 -6.30 -4.17 -10.53
N ALA A 228 -5.33 -4.18 -11.46
CA ALA A 228 -5.13 -3.12 -12.43
C ALA A 228 -4.87 -3.64 -13.85
N PRO A 229 -5.41 -2.99 -14.89
CA PRO A 229 -5.19 -3.39 -16.29
C PRO A 229 -3.79 -3.04 -16.81
N GLY A 230 -3.01 -2.25 -16.08
CA GLY A 230 -1.64 -1.86 -16.43
C GLY A 230 -0.73 -1.82 -15.20
N PRO A 231 0.56 -1.49 -15.39
CA PRO A 231 1.54 -1.48 -14.30
C PRO A 231 1.04 -0.66 -13.11
N ILE A 232 0.95 -1.30 -11.95
CA ILE A 232 0.43 -0.73 -10.71
C ILE A 232 1.57 -0.40 -9.76
N ILE A 233 1.40 0.68 -8.99
CA ILE A 233 2.27 1.00 -7.86
C ILE A 233 1.45 1.67 -6.76
N ARG A 234 1.74 1.28 -5.52
CA ARG A 234 1.36 2.00 -4.32
C ARG A 234 2.45 3.00 -3.96
N MET A 235 2.13 4.27 -4.01
CA MET A 235 2.96 5.34 -3.45
C MET A 235 2.54 5.61 -2.01
N GLN A 236 3.48 6.02 -1.17
CA GLN A 236 3.24 6.40 0.22
C GLN A 236 4.23 7.50 0.57
N GLU A 237 3.80 8.48 1.37
CA GLU A 237 4.67 9.55 1.86
C GLU A 237 4.27 9.95 3.29
N ASP A 238 4.50 9.06 4.27
CA ASP A 238 3.97 9.25 5.65
C ASP A 238 4.62 10.44 6.37
N ALA A 239 5.91 10.68 6.11
CA ALA A 239 6.62 11.83 6.65
C ALA A 239 6.03 13.19 6.21
N THR A 240 5.16 13.23 5.20
CA THR A 240 4.49 14.48 4.79
C THR A 240 3.54 15.05 5.84
N ALA A 241 3.12 14.24 6.82
CA ALA A 241 2.31 14.69 7.95
C ALA A 241 2.96 15.83 8.76
N VAL A 242 4.29 15.99 8.68
CA VAL A 242 5.05 17.05 9.37
C VAL A 242 5.66 18.07 8.40
N PHE A 243 5.37 18.00 7.11
CA PHE A 243 5.89 18.93 6.11
C PHE A 243 4.95 20.12 5.89
N SER A 244 5.53 21.28 5.56
CA SER A 244 4.71 22.39 5.08
C SER A 244 4.26 22.14 3.63
N PRO A 245 3.05 22.56 3.24
CA PRO A 245 2.59 22.48 1.85
C PRO A 245 3.52 23.16 0.84
N HIS A 246 4.29 24.17 1.29
CA HIS A 246 5.27 24.85 0.46
C HIS A 246 6.50 23.96 0.18
N LEU A 247 7.07 23.36 1.24
CA LEU A 247 8.25 22.49 1.11
C LEU A 247 7.92 21.24 0.30
N TYR A 248 6.75 20.63 0.53
CA TYR A 248 6.29 19.49 -0.25
C TYR A 248 6.23 19.82 -1.75
N ARG A 249 5.55 20.89 -2.15
CA ARG A 249 5.47 21.30 -3.57
C ARG A 249 6.83 21.54 -4.19
N LYS A 250 7.77 22.09 -3.42
CA LYS A 250 9.12 22.42 -3.89
C LYS A 250 10.01 21.19 -4.04
N LEU A 251 9.97 20.26 -3.09
CA LEU A 251 10.99 19.20 -2.95
C LEU A 251 10.45 17.79 -3.20
N VAL A 252 9.22 17.48 -2.78
CA VAL A 252 8.65 16.12 -2.80
C VAL A 252 7.72 15.92 -4.00
N GLN A 253 6.83 16.88 -4.28
CA GLN A 253 5.89 16.79 -5.41
C GLN A 253 6.58 16.47 -6.76
N PRO A 254 7.77 17.01 -7.09
CA PRO A 254 8.49 16.62 -8.30
C PRO A 254 8.90 15.14 -8.33
N VAL A 255 9.21 14.55 -7.17
CA VAL A 255 9.54 13.13 -7.01
C VAL A 255 8.30 12.28 -7.21
N ASP A 256 7.18 12.65 -6.58
CA ASP A 256 5.91 11.95 -6.75
C ASP A 256 5.44 11.95 -8.20
N ARG A 257 5.52 13.11 -8.88
CA ARG A 257 5.24 13.22 -10.33
C ARG A 257 6.13 12.27 -11.15
N MET A 258 7.41 12.18 -10.79
CA MET A 258 8.36 11.31 -11.48
C MET A 258 7.99 9.83 -11.29
N ILE A 259 7.65 9.40 -10.08
CA ILE A 259 7.24 8.03 -9.77
C ILE A 259 5.92 7.69 -10.47
N ALA A 260 4.90 8.56 -10.34
CA ALA A 260 3.58 8.35 -10.94
C ALA A 260 3.65 8.14 -12.46
N LYS A 261 4.55 8.83 -13.17
CA LYS A 261 4.76 8.66 -14.62
C LYS A 261 5.24 7.27 -15.03
N GLN A 262 5.85 6.51 -14.14
CA GLN A 262 6.42 5.20 -14.46
C GLN A 262 5.37 4.09 -14.46
N PHE A 263 4.19 4.32 -13.87
CA PHE A 263 3.17 3.30 -13.66
C PHE A 263 1.79 3.83 -14.06
N ALA A 264 1.16 3.16 -15.04
CA ALA A 264 -0.12 3.58 -15.60
C ALA A 264 -1.27 3.55 -14.58
N CYS A 265 -1.19 2.65 -13.60
CA CYS A 265 -2.16 2.47 -12.52
C CYS A 265 -1.51 2.81 -11.18
N ASN A 266 -1.00 4.03 -11.03
CA ASN A 266 -0.48 4.50 -9.75
C ASN A 266 -1.61 4.91 -8.80
N PHE A 267 -1.35 4.78 -7.49
CA PHE A 267 -2.20 5.38 -6.46
C PHE A 267 -1.35 5.80 -5.26
N ILE A 268 -1.79 6.84 -4.54
CA ILE A 268 -1.14 7.26 -3.31
C ILE A 268 -1.94 6.81 -2.10
N HIS A 269 -1.26 6.27 -1.10
CA HIS A 269 -1.77 5.97 0.22
C HIS A 269 -1.73 7.22 1.10
N LEU A 270 -2.86 7.59 1.70
CA LEU A 270 -2.95 8.73 2.61
C LEU A 270 -3.60 8.35 3.94
N HIS A 271 -2.98 8.84 5.01
CA HIS A 271 -3.57 8.89 6.34
C HIS A 271 -4.44 10.14 6.52
N SER A 272 -5.38 10.09 7.46
CA SER A 272 -6.25 11.23 7.78
C SER A 272 -5.47 12.46 8.28
N THR A 273 -4.26 12.23 8.83
CA THR A 273 -3.31 13.27 9.24
C THR A 273 -2.77 14.09 8.06
N SER A 274 -2.75 13.54 6.86
CA SER A 274 -2.23 14.19 5.65
C SER A 274 -3.28 14.94 4.84
N MET A 275 -4.54 15.00 5.32
CA MET A 275 -5.64 15.62 4.57
C MET A 275 -5.46 17.12 4.31
N PHE A 276 -4.65 17.82 5.12
CA PHE A 276 -4.29 19.22 4.86
C PHE A 276 -3.39 19.40 3.62
N MET A 277 -2.81 18.32 3.12
CA MET A 277 -1.95 18.26 1.93
C MET A 277 -2.72 17.82 0.67
N LEU A 278 -3.99 17.45 0.80
CA LEU A 278 -4.75 16.83 -0.30
C LEU A 278 -4.74 17.68 -1.57
N ASP A 279 -4.87 19.01 -1.45
CA ASP A 279 -4.79 19.91 -2.61
C ASP A 279 -3.45 19.78 -3.35
N ALA A 280 -2.34 19.69 -2.62
CA ALA A 280 -1.01 19.55 -3.20
C ALA A 280 -0.79 18.19 -3.88
N PHE A 281 -1.44 17.13 -3.38
CA PHE A 281 -1.44 15.83 -4.06
C PHE A 281 -2.34 15.84 -5.30
N LEU A 282 -3.51 16.50 -5.26
CA LEU A 282 -4.42 16.61 -6.40
C LEU A 282 -3.85 17.45 -7.55
N GLU A 283 -2.89 18.35 -7.27
CA GLU A 283 -2.12 19.05 -8.30
C GLU A 283 -1.26 18.10 -9.17
N ILE A 284 -0.96 16.88 -8.70
CA ILE A 284 -0.21 15.87 -9.44
C ILE A 284 -1.12 15.23 -10.48
N GLU A 285 -1.13 15.81 -11.69
CA GLU A 285 -1.99 15.34 -12.78
C GLU A 285 -1.75 13.87 -13.15
N GLU A 286 -0.51 13.40 -12.99
CA GLU A 286 -0.09 12.03 -13.27
C GLU A 286 -0.60 11.02 -12.25
N LEU A 287 -0.99 11.48 -11.05
CA LEU A 287 -1.50 10.64 -9.98
C LEU A 287 -2.95 10.24 -10.27
N ARG A 288 -3.17 8.95 -10.47
CA ARG A 288 -4.43 8.42 -10.99
C ARG A 288 -5.46 8.25 -9.89
N CYS A 289 -5.12 7.55 -8.82
CA CYS A 289 -6.05 7.12 -7.77
C CYS A 289 -5.55 7.54 -6.38
N PHE A 290 -6.48 7.72 -5.46
CA PHE A 290 -6.20 8.04 -4.07
C PHE A 290 -6.77 6.94 -3.18
N GLU A 291 -5.94 6.46 -2.27
CA GLU A 291 -6.35 5.58 -1.20
C GLU A 291 -6.32 6.37 0.11
N ILE A 292 -7.43 6.37 0.83
CA ILE A 292 -7.55 7.11 2.09
C ILE A 292 -8.09 6.19 3.18
N ASN A 293 -7.28 5.99 4.21
CA ASN A 293 -7.69 5.23 5.40
C ASN A 293 -8.72 6.02 6.24
N ILE A 294 -9.72 5.31 6.76
CA ILE A 294 -10.57 5.77 7.86
C ILE A 294 -9.95 5.30 9.17
N GLU A 295 -9.43 6.25 9.93
CA GLU A 295 -8.76 6.00 11.19
C GLU A 295 -9.63 6.46 12.36
N PRO A 296 -9.93 5.59 13.34
CA PRO A 296 -10.95 5.88 14.35
C PRO A 296 -10.55 6.99 15.34
N PHE A 297 -9.27 7.41 15.36
CA PHE A 297 -8.73 8.32 16.37
C PHE A 297 -8.56 9.77 15.90
N ASN A 298 -8.84 10.08 14.64
CA ASN A 298 -8.55 11.40 14.08
C ASN A 298 -9.81 12.08 13.53
N ILE A 299 -10.06 12.01 12.22
CA ILE A 299 -11.20 12.68 11.59
C ILE A 299 -12.34 11.66 11.45
N PRO A 300 -13.53 11.92 12.02
CA PRO A 300 -14.67 11.03 11.84
C PRO A 300 -15.11 10.97 10.38
N VAL A 301 -15.82 9.91 9.98
CA VAL A 301 -16.24 9.69 8.58
C VAL A 301 -16.98 10.89 8.01
N GLU A 302 -17.87 11.51 8.78
CA GLU A 302 -18.59 12.73 8.37
C GLU A 302 -17.64 13.88 8.01
N GLY A 303 -16.56 14.05 8.78
CA GLY A 303 -15.52 15.05 8.50
C GLY A 303 -14.66 14.69 7.28
N MET A 304 -14.50 13.40 6.99
CA MET A 304 -13.75 12.91 5.83
C MET A 304 -14.50 13.09 4.51
N MET A 305 -15.83 13.19 4.54
CA MET A 305 -16.67 13.35 3.33
C MET A 305 -16.25 14.53 2.44
N LYS A 306 -15.76 15.63 3.04
CA LYS A 306 -15.28 16.76 2.24
C LYS A 306 -14.05 16.38 1.40
N TYR A 307 -13.12 15.60 1.95
CA TYR A 307 -11.90 15.18 1.28
C TYR A 307 -12.18 14.11 0.23
N PHE A 308 -13.07 13.16 0.54
CA PHE A 308 -13.54 12.17 -0.44
C PHE A 308 -14.16 12.84 -1.67
N ARG A 309 -15.02 13.86 -1.47
CA ARG A 309 -15.59 14.64 -2.57
C ARG A 309 -14.54 15.41 -3.36
N MET A 310 -13.53 16.00 -2.71
CA MET A 310 -12.43 16.67 -3.42
C MET A 310 -11.74 15.73 -4.43
N VAL A 311 -11.51 14.47 -4.06
CA VAL A 311 -10.94 13.46 -4.98
C VAL A 311 -11.90 13.16 -6.14
N GLN A 312 -13.19 12.96 -5.86
CA GLN A 312 -14.19 12.65 -6.89
C GLN A 312 -14.43 13.82 -7.85
N ASP A 313 -14.49 15.04 -7.33
CA ASP A 313 -14.67 16.29 -8.08
C ASP A 313 -13.45 16.56 -8.98
N ALA A 314 -12.25 16.21 -8.53
CA ALA A 314 -11.03 16.21 -9.35
C ALA A 314 -11.00 15.09 -10.41
N GLY A 315 -12.03 14.27 -10.45
CA GLY A 315 -12.23 13.24 -11.45
C GLY A 315 -11.39 11.99 -11.26
N ARG A 316 -10.91 11.72 -10.04
CA ARG A 316 -9.99 10.62 -9.72
C ARG A 316 -10.73 9.46 -9.04
N PRO A 317 -10.35 8.19 -9.28
CA PRO A 317 -10.81 7.08 -8.48
C PRO A 317 -10.37 7.22 -7.01
N LEU A 318 -11.23 6.74 -6.12
CA LEU A 318 -11.07 6.81 -4.68
C LEU A 318 -11.24 5.41 -4.09
N LEU A 319 -10.22 4.96 -3.39
CA LEU A 319 -10.27 3.78 -2.53
C LEU A 319 -10.36 4.24 -1.08
N ILE A 320 -11.33 3.71 -0.34
CA ILE A 320 -11.51 3.98 1.09
C ILE A 320 -11.29 2.68 1.83
N ARG A 321 -10.32 2.64 2.75
CA ARG A 321 -10.07 1.49 3.61
C ARG A 321 -10.37 1.79 5.08
N GLY A 322 -11.13 0.92 5.74
CA GLY A 322 -11.36 1.01 7.19
C GLY A 322 -12.66 0.36 7.65
N SER A 323 -12.97 0.51 8.94
CA SER A 323 -14.23 0.03 9.53
C SER A 323 -15.31 1.11 9.42
N LEU A 324 -16.55 0.70 9.14
CA LEU A 324 -17.70 1.59 9.00
C LEU A 324 -18.86 1.05 9.83
N THR A 325 -19.50 1.92 10.62
CA THR A 325 -20.81 1.62 11.19
C THR A 325 -21.91 1.68 10.12
N GLU A 326 -23.09 1.14 10.38
CA GLU A 326 -24.23 1.20 9.45
C GLU A 326 -24.59 2.64 9.04
N ASN A 327 -24.56 3.59 9.98
CA ASN A 327 -24.86 4.98 9.71
C ASN A 327 -23.79 5.64 8.83
N GLU A 328 -22.52 5.32 9.07
CA GLU A 328 -21.41 5.83 8.26
C GLU A 328 -21.42 5.22 6.86
N ALA A 329 -21.73 3.92 6.73
CA ALA A 329 -21.90 3.27 5.44
C ALA A 329 -23.03 3.91 4.62
N ARG A 330 -24.18 4.21 5.25
CA ARG A 330 -25.26 4.97 4.59
C ARG A 330 -24.80 6.35 4.16
N LEU A 331 -24.12 7.08 5.03
CA LEU A 331 -23.59 8.41 4.71
C LEU A 331 -22.66 8.37 3.50
N VAL A 332 -21.74 7.41 3.45
CA VAL A 332 -20.81 7.22 2.34
C VAL A 332 -21.57 6.92 1.04
N MET A 333 -22.52 5.98 1.08
CA MET A 333 -23.30 5.59 -0.10
C MET A 333 -24.25 6.68 -0.61
N ASP A 334 -24.84 7.48 0.28
CA ASP A 334 -25.76 8.56 -0.09
C ASP A 334 -25.03 9.81 -0.61
N SER A 335 -23.75 9.98 -0.25
CA SER A 335 -23.00 11.22 -0.49
C SER A 335 -21.90 11.11 -1.52
N LEU A 336 -21.40 9.91 -1.83
CA LEU A 336 -20.33 9.69 -2.81
C LEU A 336 -20.86 9.10 -4.11
N ASP A 337 -20.21 9.47 -5.20
CA ASP A 337 -20.45 8.89 -6.52
C ASP A 337 -19.90 7.46 -6.58
N PRO A 338 -20.67 6.44 -7.02
CA PRO A 338 -20.16 5.07 -7.14
C PRO A 338 -19.07 4.92 -8.22
N ARG A 339 -18.96 5.87 -9.16
CA ARG A 339 -18.00 5.81 -10.28
C ARG A 339 -16.56 5.99 -9.80
N GLY A 340 -15.79 4.92 -9.91
CA GLY A 340 -14.41 4.90 -9.43
C GLY A 340 -14.31 4.92 -7.91
N LEU A 341 -15.34 4.44 -7.20
CA LEU A 341 -15.29 4.26 -5.75
C LEU A 341 -15.06 2.78 -5.43
N TYR A 342 -14.07 2.51 -4.58
CA TYR A 342 -13.80 1.20 -4.01
C TYR A 342 -13.80 1.30 -2.48
N LEU A 343 -14.68 0.52 -1.85
CA LEU A 343 -14.76 0.38 -0.40
C LEU A 343 -14.09 -0.93 0.03
N HIS A 344 -12.92 -0.83 0.66
CA HIS A 344 -12.22 -1.94 1.31
C HIS A 344 -12.53 -1.90 2.81
N ILE A 345 -13.60 -2.59 3.20
CA ILE A 345 -14.14 -2.53 4.56
C ILE A 345 -13.49 -3.57 5.45
N MET A 346 -13.17 -3.18 6.68
CA MET A 346 -12.57 -4.04 7.70
C MET A 346 -13.57 -4.35 8.81
N PRO A 347 -14.49 -5.30 8.59
CA PRO A 347 -15.47 -5.71 9.61
C PRO A 347 -14.79 -6.53 10.71
N LYS A 348 -15.38 -6.53 11.90
CA LYS A 348 -14.93 -7.32 13.06
C LYS A 348 -15.54 -8.71 13.08
N SER A 349 -16.68 -8.91 12.42
CA SER A 349 -17.38 -10.19 12.40
C SER A 349 -18.21 -10.38 11.13
N ARG A 350 -18.72 -11.60 10.95
CA ARG A 350 -19.58 -11.93 9.81
C ARG A 350 -20.95 -11.29 9.93
N GLU A 351 -21.46 -11.13 11.14
CA GLU A 351 -22.72 -10.44 11.41
C GLU A 351 -22.65 -8.98 10.94
N GLU A 352 -21.50 -8.32 11.12
CA GLU A 352 -21.28 -6.96 10.61
C GLU A 352 -21.30 -6.91 9.07
N VAL A 353 -20.73 -7.91 8.39
CA VAL A 353 -20.82 -8.03 6.93
C VAL A 353 -22.28 -8.14 6.49
N ASP A 354 -23.06 -9.03 7.13
CA ASP A 354 -24.46 -9.26 6.77
C ASP A 354 -25.33 -8.01 6.99
N LEU A 355 -25.01 -7.16 7.98
CA LEU A 355 -25.67 -5.87 8.21
C LEU A 355 -25.29 -4.81 7.17
N LEU A 356 -24.02 -4.78 6.73
CA LEU A 356 -23.52 -3.78 5.79
C LEU A 356 -23.89 -4.08 4.33
N ARG A 357 -23.97 -5.35 3.93
CA ARG A 357 -24.25 -5.75 2.53
C ARG A 357 -25.47 -5.05 1.91
N PRO A 358 -26.67 -5.05 2.55
CA PRO A 358 -27.84 -4.39 1.98
C PRO A 358 -27.66 -2.87 1.80
N ILE A 359 -26.88 -2.23 2.67
CA ILE A 359 -26.59 -0.78 2.61
C ILE A 359 -25.68 -0.47 1.42
N LEU A 360 -24.74 -1.38 1.15
CA LEU A 360 -23.73 -1.25 0.08
C LEU A 360 -24.24 -1.76 -1.29
N GLY A 361 -25.51 -2.16 -1.37
CA GLY A 361 -26.17 -2.62 -2.60
C GLY A 361 -25.78 -4.04 -3.03
N MET A 362 -25.32 -4.88 -2.10
CA MET A 362 -24.81 -6.24 -2.37
C MET A 362 -25.80 -7.37 -2.10
#